data_AF-A0AAJ1AI08-F1
#
_entry.id   AF-A0AAJ1AI08-F1
#
_cell.length_a   1.000
_cell.length_b   1.000
_cell.length_c   1.000
_cell.angle_alpha   90.00
_cell.angle_beta   90.00
_cell.angle_gamma   90.00
#
_symmetry.space_group_name_H-M   'P 1'
#
loop_
_entity.id
_entity.type
_entity.pdbx_description
1 polymer ?
#
loop_
_entity_poly.entity_id
_entity_poly.type
_entity_poly.pdbx_seq_one_letter_code
_entity_poly.pdbx_strand_id
1 'polypeptide(L)' 'MFGLGVQELLIILIIVMLLFGASRLPELGSGLGKAIRGFKDSLTGKDAIDVTPKKEKGEDKRSGEGKG' A
#
# COMPACT_ATOMS: atom_id res chain seq x y z
N MET A 1 -23.47 24.62 20.20
CA MET A 1 -23.75 23.91 18.93
C MET A 1 -22.76 24.41 17.88
N PHE A 2 -21.53 23.90 17.92
CA PHE A 2 -20.49 24.14 16.91
C PHE A 2 -19.78 22.79 16.74
N GLY A 3 -20.45 21.89 16.01
CA GLY A 3 -19.80 20.67 15.57
C GLY A 3 -18.81 21.05 14.49
N LEU A 4 -17.59 20.55 14.58
CA LEU A 4 -16.62 20.67 13.49
C LEU A 4 -17.24 20.01 12.25
N GLY A 5 -17.76 20.83 11.35
CA GLY A 5 -18.31 20.38 10.10
C GLY A 5 -17.20 20.00 9.14
N VAL A 6 -17.60 19.39 8.03
CA VAL A 6 -16.68 19.05 6.94
C VAL A 6 -15.96 20.30 6.41
N GLN A 7 -16.63 21.45 6.45
CA GLN A 7 -16.08 22.72 5.97
C GLN A 7 -14.97 23.26 6.88
N GLU A 8 -15.15 23.25 8.20
CA GLU A 8 -14.11 23.63 9.16
C GLU A 8 -12.92 22.67 9.10
N LEU A 9 -13.17 21.36 8.97
CA LEU A 9 -12.13 20.36 8.82
C LEU A 9 -11.28 20.61 7.55
N LEU A 10 -11.92 20.98 6.45
CA LEU A 10 -11.24 21.34 5.20
C LEU A 10 -10.35 22.57 5.35
N ILE A 11 -10.82 23.61 6.04
CA ILE A 11 -10.02 24.82 6.30
C ILE A 11 -8.79 24.47 7.14
N ILE A 12 -8.96 23.67 8.20
CA ILE A 12 -7.85 23.20 9.04
C ILE A 12 -6.87 22.37 8.20
N LEU A 13 -7.37 21.47 7.35
CA LEU A 13 -6.55 20.64 6.47
C LEU A 13 -5.70 21.50 5.52
N ILE A 14 -6.28 22.57 4.95
CA ILE A 14 -5.54 23.50 4.09
C ILE A 14 -4.43 24.19 4.89
N ILE A 15 -4.71 24.67 6.10
CA ILE A 15 -3.69 25.31 6.95
C ILE A 15 -2.56 24.33 7.26
N VAL A 16 -2.87 23.10 7.67
CA VAL A 16 -1.87 22.05 7.91
C VAL A 16 -1.06 21.78 6.64
N MET A 17 -1.70 21.73 5.48
CA MET A 17 -1.03 21.51 4.21
C MET A 17 -0.13 22.68 3.79
N LEU A 18 -0.43 23.91 4.19
CA LEU A 18 0.46 25.06 3.99
C LEU A 18 1.68 25.01 4.93
N LEU A 19 1.50 24.59 6.19
CA LEU A 19 2.57 24.51 7.18
C LEU A 19 3.54 23.36 6.90
N PHE A 20 3.00 22.17 6.61
CA PHE A 20 3.79 20.96 6.39
C PHE A 20 4.11 20.73 4.91
N GLY A 21 3.37 21.35 3.99
CA GLY A 21 3.45 21.09 2.55
C GLY A 21 2.61 19.89 2.11
N ALA A 22 2.07 19.95 0.89
CA ALA A 22 1.25 18.88 0.32
C ALA A 22 1.98 17.53 0.16
N SER A 23 3.32 17.55 0.11
CA SER A 23 4.13 16.34 -0.05
C SER A 23 4.33 15.54 1.24
N ARG A 24 4.27 16.19 2.41
CA ARG A 24 4.56 15.52 3.71
C ARG A 24 3.40 14.67 4.22
N LEU A 25 2.16 15.09 3.97
CA LEU A 25 0.96 14.35 4.35
C LEU A 25 0.90 12.94 3.73
N PRO A 26 1.09 12.76 2.40
CA PRO A 26 1.15 11.44 1.77
C PRO A 26 2.35 10.60 2.21
N GLU A 27 3.51 11.23 2.42
CA GLU A 27 4.74 10.57 2.86
C GLU A 27 4.53 9.91 4.23
N LEU A 28 4.00 10.66 5.20
CA LEU A 28 3.62 10.17 6.53
C LEU A 28 2.48 9.14 6.47
N GLY A 29 1.45 9.41 5.66
CA GLY A 29 0.31 8.51 5.47
C GLY A 29 0.69 7.16 4.88
N SER A 30 1.68 7.12 3.99
CA SER A 30 2.17 5.87 3.39
C SER A 30 2.84 4.96 4.42
N GLY A 31 3.60 5.51 5.36
CA GLY A 31 4.24 4.78 6.44
C GLY A 31 3.21 4.26 7.46
N LEU A 32 2.31 5.14 7.90
CA LEU A 32 1.23 4.79 8.82
C LEU A 32 0.27 3.75 8.22
N GLY A 33 -0.06 3.88 6.94
CA GLY A 33 -0.94 2.95 6.23
C GLY A 33 -0.35 1.55 6.12
N LYS A 34 0.96 1.43 5.86
CA LYS A 34 1.67 0.14 5.89
C LYS A 34 1.67 -0.47 7.29
N ALA A 35 1.91 0.34 8.32
CA ALA A 35 1.90 -0.12 9.71
C ALA A 35 0.51 -0.61 10.16
N ILE A 36 -0.55 0.16 9.88
CA ILE A 36 -1.94 -0.23 10.18
C ILE A 36 -2.33 -1.49 9.41
N ARG A 37 -1.93 -1.59 8.14
CA ARG A 37 -2.19 -2.77 7.32
C ARG A 37 -1.52 -4.01 7.88
N GLY A 38 -0.22 -3.94 8.20
CA GLY A 38 0.49 -5.05 8.85
C GLY A 38 -0.12 -5.43 10.18
N PHE A 39 -0.48 -4.45 11.02
CA PHE A 39 -1.16 -4.70 12.29
C PHE A 39 -2.49 -5.43 12.10
N LYS A 40 -3.31 -4.99 11.14
CA LYS A 40 -4.58 -5.66 10.81
C LYS A 40 -4.36 -7.07 10.29
N ASP A 41 -3.38 -7.26 9.40
CA ASP A 41 -3.10 -8.56 8.78
C ASP A 41 -2.63 -9.58 9.83
N SER A 42 -1.83 -9.15 10.82
CA SER A 42 -1.45 -9.97 11.98
C SER A 42 -2.62 -10.27 12.93
N LEU A 43 -3.51 -9.30 13.19
CA LEU A 43 -4.72 -9.53 13.99
C LEU A 43 -5.73 -10.47 13.31
N THR A 44 -5.77 -10.46 11.98
CA THR A 44 -6.66 -11.33 11.19
C THR A 44 -6.00 -12.64 10.74
N GLY A 45 -4.77 -12.92 11.20
CA GLY A 45 -4.07 -14.18 10.96
C GLY A 45 -3.76 -14.46 9.49
N LYS A 46 -3.68 -13.41 8.65
CA LYS A 46 -3.44 -13.55 7.20
C LYS A 46 -1.98 -13.81 6.83
N ASP A 47 -1.08 -13.76 7.81
CA ASP A 47 0.36 -14.03 7.66
C ASP A 47 0.74 -15.49 7.95
N ALA A 48 -0.10 -16.45 7.53
CA ALA A 48 0.42 -17.79 7.26
C ALA A 48 1.24 -17.71 5.97
N ILE A 49 2.56 -17.85 6.09
CA ILE A 49 3.55 -17.79 5.02
C ILE A 49 3.08 -18.63 3.82
N ASP A 50 2.73 -17.97 2.71
CA ASP A 50 2.55 -18.65 1.44
C ASP A 50 3.96 -18.97 0.90
N VAL A 51 4.46 -20.16 1.25
CA VAL A 51 5.76 -20.70 0.84
C VAL A 51 5.77 -21.13 -0.64
N THR A 52 4.82 -20.67 -1.45
CA THR A 52 4.82 -20.98 -2.89
C THR A 52 6.03 -20.29 -3.52
N PRO A 53 7.04 -21.05 -3.99
CA PRO A 53 8.18 -20.45 -4.66
C PRO A 53 7.66 -19.71 -5.89
N LYS A 54 8.01 -18.44 -6.01
CA LYS A 54 7.75 -17.61 -7.18
C LYS A 54 8.38 -18.31 -8.37
N LYS A 55 7.57 -19.06 -9.14
CA LYS A 55 7.99 -19.65 -10.42
C LYS A 55 8.52 -18.50 -11.28
N GLU A 56 9.82 -18.50 -11.47
CA GLU A 56 10.53 -17.62 -12.40
C GLU A 56 9.83 -17.69 -13.76
N LYS A 57 9.37 -16.55 -14.23
CA LYS A 57 9.12 -16.33 -15.65
C LYS A 57 10.48 -16.13 -16.31
N GLY A 58 10.97 -17.17 -16.95
CA GLY A 58 12.12 -17.19 -17.87
C GLY A 58 12.49 -18.65 -18.11
N GLU A 59 12.85 -19.14 -19.27
CA GLU A 59 13.02 -18.66 -20.63
C GLU A 59 13.06 -19.93 -21.50
N ASP A 60 12.74 -19.78 -22.77
CA ASP A 60 13.28 -20.54 -23.92
C ASP A 60 13.56 -22.05 -23.78
N LYS A 61 12.74 -22.85 -24.48
CA LYS A 61 13.25 -24.01 -25.23
C LYS A 61 12.62 -24.07 -26.60
N ARG A 62 13.32 -23.50 -27.59
CA ARG A 62 13.52 -24.17 -28.88
C ARG A 62 13.86 -25.65 -28.63
N SER A 63 13.03 -26.55 -29.14
CA SER A 63 13.44 -27.91 -29.44
C SER A 63 12.83 -28.29 -30.78
N GLY A 64 13.68 -28.31 -31.82
CA GLY A 64 13.42 -29.13 -32.98
C GLY A 64 13.66 -30.59 -32.62
N GLU A 65 12.79 -31.46 -33.10
CA GLU A 65 13.00 -32.86 -33.52
C GLU A 65 11.62 -33.26 -34.08
N GLY A 66 11.44 -33.60 -35.36
CA GLY A 66 12.15 -34.66 -36.06
C GLY A 66 11.56 -36.01 -35.66
N LYS A 67 11.07 -36.78 -36.65
CA LYS A 67 10.37 -38.09 -36.61
C LYS A 67 8.87 -37.92 -36.89
N GLY A 68 8.29 -38.45 -37.95
CA GLY A 68 8.72 -39.35 -39.04
C GLY A 68 7.47 -39.67 -39.85
#